data_AF-A0A4R8CI68-F1
#
_entry.id   AF-A0A4R8CI68-F1
#
_cell.length_a   1.000
_cell.length_b   1.000
_cell.length_c   1.000
_cell.angle_alpha   90.00
_cell.angle_beta   90.00
_cell.angle_gamma   90.00
#
_symmetry.space_group_name_H-M   'P 1'
#
loop_
_entity.id
_entity.type
_entity.pdbx_description
1 polymer ?
#
loop_
_entity_poly.entity_id
_entity_poly.type
_entity_poly.pdbx_seq_one_letter_code
_entity_poly.pdbx_strand_id
1 'polypeptide(L)'
;MADDKPGKPDKPEQPAKPEQAPKPEQAAKPEQAAKPEQAAKPEQAAKPEQAAKPEPVDSPRPVTPTPMPKPKTPNLALRRLKAGFKPSRGQAIVAVVLALVACVAVVQVRVNRADDGYQNARREDLIAILDGLGQNTRRLEGEIADLEERKNSLSSSADKAQTAREQAEAQVRTLGILAGTLPATGPGVRITLNDPQGKMTSSNLLDAIEELRDAGAEAIQINGSVRVVASTDFVDDPPGILIDGQKVNSPYVIEAIGESHNLAEAANFPGGLVSEVTGPQVGGTAEVNELPTVLVSALHAPEEHSYARPAASPTK
;
A
#
# COMPACT_ATOMS: atom_id res chain seq x y z
N MET A 1 -9.96 45.69 -95.97
CA MET A 1 -8.96 46.23 -95.01
C MET A 1 -9.75 46.76 -93.84
N ALA A 2 -9.84 45.94 -92.79
CA ALA A 2 -10.62 46.18 -91.59
C ALA A 2 -9.61 46.40 -90.45
N ASP A 3 -9.67 47.58 -89.83
CA ASP A 3 -8.95 47.93 -88.62
C ASP A 3 -9.82 47.56 -87.41
N ASP A 4 -9.46 46.49 -86.71
CA ASP A 4 -10.07 46.10 -85.44
C ASP A 4 -9.01 46.24 -84.32
N LYS A 5 -9.29 47.11 -83.36
CA LYS A 5 -8.43 47.37 -82.20
C LYS A 5 -8.82 46.43 -81.06
N PRO A 6 -7.88 45.69 -80.44
CA PRO A 6 -8.19 44.91 -79.25
C PRO A 6 -8.26 45.78 -77.99
N GLY A 7 -9.21 45.43 -77.11
CA GLY A 7 -9.58 46.12 -75.88
C GLY A 7 -8.55 46.03 -74.74
N LYS A 8 -8.71 46.95 -73.78
CA LYS A 8 -7.94 47.04 -72.52
C LYS A 8 -8.23 45.85 -71.60
N PRO A 9 -7.22 45.30 -70.90
CA PRO A 9 -7.45 44.42 -69.75
C PRO A 9 -7.69 45.21 -68.45
N ASP A 10 -8.56 44.64 -67.61
CA ASP A 10 -8.97 45.13 -66.30
C ASP A 10 -7.85 45.13 -65.25
N LYS A 11 -7.99 46.05 -64.30
CA LYS A 11 -7.09 46.34 -63.18
C LYS A 11 -7.22 45.26 -62.08
N PRO A 12 -6.14 44.71 -61.52
CA PRO A 12 -6.23 43.80 -60.38
C PRO A 12 -6.61 44.55 -59.08
N GLU A 13 -7.58 44.00 -58.34
CA GLU A 13 -7.90 44.37 -56.96
C GLU A 13 -6.74 44.03 -56.01
N GLN A 14 -6.46 44.95 -55.07
CA GLN A 14 -5.48 44.75 -54.00
C GLN A 14 -6.07 43.81 -52.92
N PRO A 15 -5.31 42.82 -52.41
CA PRO A 15 -5.74 42.07 -51.24
C PRO A 15 -5.62 42.91 -49.97
N ALA A 16 -6.66 42.81 -49.14
CA ALA A 16 -6.77 43.46 -47.84
C ALA A 16 -5.68 43.01 -46.86
N LYS A 17 -5.24 43.96 -46.03
CA LYS A 17 -4.24 43.82 -44.97
C LYS A 17 -4.79 42.96 -43.81
N PRO A 18 -4.09 41.95 -43.30
CA PRO A 18 -4.51 41.27 -42.07
C PRO A 18 -4.32 42.18 -40.85
N GLU A 19 -5.40 42.34 -40.10
CA GLU A 19 -5.45 43.01 -38.81
C GLU A 19 -4.74 42.17 -37.74
N GLN A 20 -3.99 42.83 -36.88
CA GLN A 20 -3.08 42.23 -35.90
C GLN A 20 -3.84 41.48 -34.80
N ALA A 21 -3.46 40.23 -34.53
CA ALA A 21 -3.88 39.50 -33.34
C ALA A 21 -3.23 40.09 -32.07
N PRO A 22 -3.97 40.22 -30.95
CA PRO A 22 -3.42 40.77 -29.70
C PRO A 22 -2.44 39.81 -29.01
N LYS A 23 -1.41 40.40 -28.39
CA LYS A 23 -0.36 39.74 -27.58
C LYS A 23 -0.94 38.83 -26.49
N PRO A 24 -0.33 37.66 -26.21
CA PRO A 24 -0.65 36.90 -25.02
C PRO A 24 -0.15 37.59 -23.75
N GLU A 25 -1.05 37.67 -22.78
CA GLU A 25 -0.89 38.22 -21.45
C GLU A 25 -0.01 37.32 -20.57
N GLN A 26 0.69 37.95 -19.63
CA GLN A 26 1.77 37.38 -18.82
C GLN A 26 1.32 36.20 -17.94
N ALA A 27 2.13 35.15 -17.93
CA ALA A 27 2.06 34.06 -16.96
C ALA A 27 2.30 34.58 -15.54
N ALA A 28 1.30 34.45 -14.67
CA ALA A 28 1.41 34.66 -13.24
C ALA A 28 2.20 33.50 -12.60
N LYS A 29 3.21 33.88 -11.83
CA LYS A 29 4.14 33.06 -11.04
C LYS A 29 3.41 32.35 -9.89
N PRO A 30 3.68 31.08 -9.56
CA PRO A 30 3.17 30.49 -8.32
C PRO A 30 3.96 31.01 -7.11
N GLU A 31 3.21 31.52 -6.14
CA GLU A 31 3.67 32.04 -4.86
C GLU A 31 3.99 30.88 -3.90
N GLN A 32 5.14 30.96 -3.25
CA GLN A 32 5.58 30.08 -2.17
C GLN A 32 4.86 30.44 -0.87
N ALA A 33 4.26 29.46 -0.20
CA ALA A 33 3.92 29.48 1.23
C ALA A 33 3.72 28.02 1.67
N ALA A 34 4.05 27.55 2.87
CA ALA A 34 4.91 27.97 3.95
C ALA A 34 5.04 26.71 4.84
N LYS A 35 6.21 26.52 5.42
CA LYS A 35 6.56 25.46 6.38
C LYS A 35 5.87 25.70 7.73
N PRO A 36 5.38 24.69 8.48
CA PRO A 36 5.19 24.82 9.92
C PRO A 36 6.44 24.35 10.66
N GLU A 37 6.93 25.25 11.50
CA GLU A 37 7.99 25.09 12.48
C GLU A 37 7.43 24.47 13.79
N GLN A 38 8.35 24.04 14.63
CA GLN A 38 8.24 23.19 15.82
C GLN A 38 7.37 23.74 16.96
N ALA A 39 6.84 22.81 17.77
CA ALA A 39 6.60 23.03 19.20
C ALA A 39 7.28 21.92 20.00
N ALA A 40 7.95 22.33 21.09
CA ALA A 40 8.95 21.58 21.82
C ALA A 40 8.41 20.82 23.06
N LYS A 41 9.08 19.70 23.36
CA LYS A 41 9.50 19.05 24.64
C LYS A 41 8.75 19.33 25.97
N PRO A 42 8.84 18.36 26.91
CA PRO A 42 9.61 18.66 28.13
C PRO A 42 10.66 17.60 28.54
N GLU A 43 11.69 18.11 29.24
CA GLU A 43 12.77 17.45 29.98
C GLU A 43 12.24 16.47 31.05
N GLN A 44 12.82 15.26 31.23
CA GLN A 44 14.07 14.91 31.93
C GLN A 44 14.09 15.17 33.45
N ALA A 45 14.06 14.08 34.23
CA ALA A 45 14.76 13.90 35.50
C ALA A 45 14.85 12.36 35.74
N ALA A 46 15.99 11.73 35.43
CA ALA A 46 17.15 11.51 36.30
C ALA A 46 16.91 10.42 37.38
N LYS A 47 17.58 9.28 37.16
CA LYS A 47 17.80 8.13 38.05
C LYS A 47 18.87 8.48 39.11
N PRO A 48 18.91 7.84 40.29
CA PRO A 48 19.95 6.81 40.57
C PRO A 48 19.37 5.64 41.41
N GLU A 49 19.69 4.36 41.18
CA GLU A 49 20.91 3.58 41.46
C GLU A 49 20.64 2.54 42.58
N GLN A 50 21.28 1.38 42.45
CA GLN A 50 21.10 0.13 43.18
C GLN A 50 21.49 0.21 44.67
N ALA A 51 20.88 -0.64 45.51
CA ALA A 51 21.61 -1.71 46.21
C ALA A 51 20.74 -2.49 47.23
N ALA A 52 21.09 -3.77 47.35
CA ALA A 52 21.06 -4.61 48.56
C ALA A 52 19.72 -5.16 49.08
N LYS A 53 19.56 -6.45 48.79
CA LYS A 53 18.88 -7.48 49.61
C LYS A 53 19.48 -7.54 51.02
N PRO A 54 18.66 -7.84 52.05
CA PRO A 54 19.09 -8.78 53.07
C PRO A 54 18.13 -9.97 53.22
N GLU A 55 18.72 -11.04 53.75
CA GLU A 55 18.21 -12.38 54.01
C GLU A 55 17.07 -12.44 55.06
N PRO A 56 16.36 -13.57 55.16
CA PRO A 56 15.19 -13.71 56.02
C PRO A 56 15.61 -13.94 57.48
N VAL A 57 15.10 -13.12 58.39
CA VAL A 57 15.30 -13.27 59.83
C VAL A 57 14.02 -13.77 60.48
N ASP A 58 14.12 -15.01 60.92
CA ASP A 58 13.68 -15.59 62.19
C ASP A 58 12.30 -15.22 62.77
N SER A 59 11.55 -16.28 63.08
CA SER A 59 10.21 -16.24 63.66
C SER A 59 10.26 -15.93 65.16
N PRO A 60 9.46 -15.01 65.71
CA PRO A 60 9.14 -15.03 67.12
C PRO A 60 7.92 -15.93 67.37
N ARG A 61 8.15 -16.94 68.20
CA ARG A 61 7.18 -17.86 68.81
C ARG A 61 6.03 -17.08 69.46
N PRO A 62 4.76 -17.50 69.32
CA PRO A 62 3.70 -17.01 70.19
C PRO A 62 3.88 -17.59 71.60
N VAL A 63 4.03 -16.67 72.55
CA VAL A 63 4.04 -16.93 73.99
C VAL A 63 2.71 -17.52 74.44
N THR A 64 2.81 -18.63 75.17
CA THR A 64 1.72 -19.32 75.85
C THR A 64 1.25 -18.49 77.04
N PRO A 65 -0.04 -18.15 77.19
CA PRO A 65 -0.57 -17.72 78.47
C PRO A 65 -0.88 -18.94 79.34
N THR A 66 -0.28 -18.93 80.51
CA THR A 66 -0.39 -19.82 81.66
C THR A 66 -1.87 -20.13 82.02
N PRO A 67 -2.23 -21.39 82.31
CA PRO A 67 -3.59 -21.75 82.71
C PRO A 67 -3.82 -21.37 84.18
N MET A 68 -4.82 -20.52 84.44
CA MET A 68 -5.32 -20.30 85.81
C MET A 68 -6.18 -21.50 86.28
N PRO A 69 -6.21 -21.80 87.59
CA PRO A 69 -6.82 -23.01 88.13
C PRO A 69 -8.34 -22.90 88.17
N LYS A 70 -9.03 -23.90 87.60
CA LYS A 70 -10.49 -24.09 87.77
C LYS A 70 -10.77 -24.64 89.18
N PRO A 71 -11.58 -23.99 90.02
CA PRO A 71 -12.06 -24.60 91.25
C PRO A 71 -13.08 -25.71 90.93
N LYS A 72 -12.75 -26.94 91.33
CA LYS A 72 -13.69 -28.07 91.38
C LYS A 72 -14.62 -27.89 92.56
N THR A 73 -15.87 -27.54 92.32
CA THR A 73 -16.95 -27.74 93.30
C THR A 73 -17.69 -29.03 92.96
N PRO A 74 -17.88 -29.96 93.90
CA PRO A 74 -18.73 -31.11 93.68
C PRO A 74 -20.19 -30.65 93.67
N ASN A 75 -20.87 -30.81 92.53
CA ASN A 75 -22.31 -30.63 92.38
C ASN A 75 -23.08 -31.64 93.25
N LEU A 76 -23.16 -31.36 94.54
CA LEU A 76 -23.96 -32.09 95.53
C LEU A 76 -25.49 -31.88 95.36
N ALA A 77 -25.89 -30.98 94.44
CA ALA A 77 -27.30 -30.71 94.14
C ALA A 77 -27.98 -31.77 93.25
N LEU A 78 -27.23 -32.59 92.50
CA LEU A 78 -27.83 -33.57 91.56
C LEU A 78 -28.13 -34.95 92.17
N ARG A 79 -27.80 -35.20 93.44
CA ARG A 79 -28.10 -36.47 94.14
C ARG A 79 -29.39 -36.46 94.97
N ARG A 80 -30.20 -35.39 94.89
CA ARG A 80 -31.51 -35.28 95.60
C ARG A 80 -32.73 -35.17 94.67
N LEU A 81 -32.60 -35.50 93.39
CA LEU A 81 -33.72 -35.58 92.42
C LEU A 81 -34.00 -37.01 91.92
N LYS A 82 -33.52 -38.03 92.64
CA LYS A 82 -33.97 -39.42 92.48
C LYS A 82 -34.73 -39.85 93.73
N ALA A 83 -35.88 -39.23 93.96
CA ALA A 83 -36.87 -39.71 94.91
C ALA A 83 -38.27 -39.34 94.42
N GLY A 84 -39.06 -40.36 94.06
CA GLY A 84 -40.50 -40.31 94.25
C GLY A 84 -41.42 -39.90 93.10
N PHE A 85 -40.95 -39.70 91.87
CA PHE A 85 -41.88 -39.42 90.76
C PHE A 85 -42.41 -40.72 90.14
N LYS A 86 -43.52 -41.24 90.68
CA LYS A 86 -44.35 -42.24 90.01
C LYS A 86 -45.46 -41.49 89.27
N PRO A 87 -45.29 -41.13 87.98
CA PRO A 87 -46.33 -40.41 87.25
C PRO A 87 -47.58 -41.29 87.18
N SER A 88 -48.71 -40.75 87.61
CA SER A 88 -50.01 -41.35 87.32
C SER A 88 -50.22 -41.38 85.80
N ARG A 89 -50.93 -42.40 85.27
CA ARG A 89 -51.17 -42.57 83.82
C ARG A 89 -51.66 -41.28 83.14
N GLY A 90 -52.41 -40.44 83.85
CA GLY A 90 -52.85 -39.13 83.36
C GLY A 90 -51.73 -38.08 83.20
N GLN A 91 -50.77 -38.02 84.13
CA GLN A 91 -49.63 -37.07 84.04
C GLN A 91 -48.65 -37.47 82.93
N ALA A 92 -48.49 -38.78 82.66
CA ALA A 92 -47.71 -39.25 81.53
C ALA A 92 -48.33 -38.82 80.19
N ILE A 93 -49.67 -38.88 80.08
CA ILE A 93 -50.39 -38.42 78.88
C ILE A 93 -50.19 -36.92 78.69
N VAL A 94 -50.35 -36.11 79.74
CA VAL A 94 -50.15 -34.65 79.66
C VAL A 94 -48.72 -34.28 79.27
N ALA A 95 -47.71 -34.98 79.81
CA ALA A 95 -46.31 -34.75 79.45
C ALA A 95 -46.02 -35.13 77.98
N VAL A 96 -46.60 -36.22 77.48
CA VAL A 96 -46.47 -36.64 76.07
C VAL A 96 -47.16 -35.63 75.15
N VAL A 97 -48.34 -35.15 75.51
CA VAL A 97 -49.06 -34.12 74.74
C VAL A 97 -48.26 -32.81 74.73
N LEU A 98 -47.75 -32.35 75.86
CA LEU A 98 -46.89 -31.15 75.91
C LEU A 98 -45.58 -31.34 75.13
N ALA A 99 -44.98 -32.53 75.17
CA ALA A 99 -43.79 -32.83 74.37
C ALA A 99 -44.09 -32.86 72.87
N LEU A 100 -45.24 -33.40 72.46
CA LEU A 100 -45.69 -33.36 71.07
C LEU A 100 -46.00 -31.93 70.62
N VAL A 101 -46.68 -31.12 71.44
CA VAL A 101 -46.95 -29.71 71.12
C VAL A 101 -45.66 -28.90 71.06
N ALA A 102 -44.72 -29.10 71.98
CA ALA A 102 -43.41 -28.46 71.93
C ALA A 102 -42.60 -28.91 70.71
N CYS A 103 -42.66 -30.19 70.35
CA CYS A 103 -42.03 -30.71 69.14
C CYS A 103 -42.64 -30.08 67.88
N VAL A 104 -43.97 -29.99 67.79
CA VAL A 104 -44.68 -29.33 66.69
C VAL A 104 -44.34 -27.84 66.64
N ALA A 105 -44.28 -27.14 67.77
CA ALA A 105 -43.91 -25.73 67.83
C ALA A 105 -42.45 -25.50 67.41
N VAL A 106 -41.52 -26.37 67.84
CA VAL A 106 -40.11 -26.30 67.43
C VAL A 106 -39.97 -26.62 65.94
N VAL A 107 -40.71 -27.60 65.41
CA VAL A 107 -40.76 -27.90 63.98
C VAL A 107 -41.36 -26.73 63.20
N GLN A 108 -42.46 -26.12 63.66
CA GLN A 108 -43.02 -24.92 63.06
C GLN A 108 -42.04 -23.75 63.06
N VAL A 109 -41.32 -23.52 64.16
CA VAL A 109 -40.31 -22.46 64.23
C VAL A 109 -39.07 -22.78 63.38
N ARG A 110 -38.69 -24.06 63.25
CA ARG A 110 -37.60 -24.49 62.34
C ARG A 110 -38.00 -24.36 60.88
N VAL A 111 -39.25 -24.69 60.54
CA VAL A 111 -39.79 -24.62 59.18
C VAL A 111 -40.04 -23.16 58.79
N ASN A 112 -40.59 -22.32 59.67
CA ASN A 112 -40.70 -20.88 59.43
C ASN A 112 -39.33 -20.20 59.27
N ARG A 113 -38.29 -20.63 60.01
CA ARG A 113 -36.92 -20.14 59.79
C ARG A 113 -36.27 -20.68 58.52
N ALA A 114 -36.80 -21.76 57.93
CA ALA A 114 -36.33 -22.29 56.66
C ALA A 114 -36.91 -21.50 55.46
N ASP A 115 -38.11 -20.92 55.59
CA ASP A 115 -38.73 -20.10 54.52
C ASP A 115 -38.16 -18.67 54.42
N ASP A 116 -37.64 -18.09 55.50
CA ASP A 116 -36.98 -16.76 55.47
C ASP A 116 -35.68 -16.75 54.62
N GLY A 117 -35.09 -17.92 54.36
CA GLY A 117 -33.84 -18.07 53.59
C GLY A 117 -33.99 -18.13 52.07
N TYR A 118 -35.20 -18.36 51.54
CA TYR A 118 -35.41 -18.58 50.10
C TYR A 118 -35.88 -17.34 49.31
N GLN A 119 -36.36 -16.29 49.99
CA GLN A 119 -36.75 -15.03 49.35
C GLN A 119 -35.61 -14.00 49.27
N ASN A 120 -34.59 -14.13 50.12
CA ASN A 120 -33.37 -13.28 50.16
C ASN A 120 -32.09 -14.01 49.68
N ALA A 121 -32.22 -15.09 48.90
CA ALA A 121 -31.09 -15.75 48.23
C ALA A 121 -31.25 -15.81 46.70
N ARG A 122 -32.49 -15.82 46.19
CA ARG A 122 -32.78 -15.79 44.76
C ARG A 122 -32.51 -14.43 44.11
N ARG A 123 -32.57 -13.35 44.89
CA ARG A 123 -32.34 -12.01 44.36
C ARG A 123 -30.84 -11.77 44.18
N GLU A 124 -30.03 -12.23 45.13
CA GLU A 124 -28.58 -12.11 45.19
C GLU A 124 -27.89 -12.99 44.15
N ASP A 125 -28.31 -14.25 43.98
CA ASP A 125 -27.79 -15.13 42.93
C ASP A 125 -28.20 -14.66 41.53
N LEU A 126 -29.41 -14.12 41.37
CA LEU A 126 -29.85 -13.55 40.09
C LEU A 126 -29.08 -12.26 39.77
N ILE A 127 -28.77 -11.43 40.78
CA ILE A 127 -27.89 -10.27 40.63
C ILE A 127 -26.47 -10.74 40.25
N ALA A 128 -25.93 -11.78 40.89
CA ALA A 128 -24.61 -12.31 40.58
C ALA A 128 -24.51 -12.92 39.17
N ILE A 129 -25.54 -13.65 38.73
CA ILE A 129 -25.63 -14.18 37.35
C ILE A 129 -25.81 -13.04 36.35
N LEU A 130 -26.63 -12.04 36.66
CA LEU A 130 -26.82 -10.85 35.82
C LEU A 130 -25.53 -10.03 35.70
N ASP A 131 -24.79 -9.85 36.79
CA ASP A 131 -23.50 -9.18 36.82
C ASP A 131 -22.45 -9.99 36.05
N GLY A 132 -22.42 -11.32 36.21
CA GLY A 132 -21.53 -12.21 35.47
C GLY A 132 -21.84 -12.24 33.97
N LEU A 133 -23.12 -12.25 33.60
CA LEU A 133 -23.55 -12.14 32.20
C LEU A 133 -23.22 -10.76 31.65
N GLY A 134 -23.44 -9.69 32.41
CA GLY A 134 -23.08 -8.32 32.03
C GLY A 134 -21.56 -8.12 31.88
N GLN A 135 -20.75 -8.74 32.73
CA GLN A 135 -19.29 -8.76 32.58
C GLN A 135 -18.85 -9.53 31.33
N ASN A 136 -19.46 -10.68 31.07
CA ASN A 136 -19.19 -11.46 29.85
C ASN A 136 -19.62 -10.73 28.58
N THR A 137 -20.78 -10.06 28.58
CA THR A 137 -21.23 -9.22 27.47
C THR A 137 -20.23 -8.11 27.22
N ARG A 138 -19.83 -7.34 28.24
CA ARG A 138 -18.81 -6.28 28.08
C ARG A 138 -17.46 -6.81 27.56
N ARG A 139 -17.03 -7.98 28.02
CA ARG A 139 -15.81 -8.63 27.52
C ARG A 139 -15.94 -9.02 26.05
N LEU A 140 -17.03 -9.69 25.68
CA LEU A 140 -17.29 -10.12 24.29
C LEU A 140 -17.47 -8.94 23.34
N GLU A 141 -18.14 -7.86 23.77
CA GLU A 141 -18.23 -6.61 23.02
C GLU A 141 -16.84 -5.98 22.82
N GLY A 142 -15.98 -6.01 23.84
CA GLY A 142 -14.59 -5.58 23.71
C GLY A 142 -13.75 -6.45 22.76
N GLU A 143 -13.93 -7.76 22.78
CA GLU A 143 -13.28 -8.69 21.85
C GLU A 143 -13.76 -8.49 20.40
N ILE A 144 -15.06 -8.25 20.19
CA ILE A 144 -15.61 -7.92 18.88
C ILE A 144 -14.99 -6.62 18.36
N ALA A 145 -14.91 -5.58 19.19
CA ALA A 145 -14.30 -4.31 18.80
C ALA A 145 -12.81 -4.47 18.41
N ASP A 146 -12.01 -5.22 19.19
CA ASP A 146 -10.60 -5.52 18.85
C ASP A 146 -10.49 -6.34 17.56
N LEU A 147 -11.35 -7.34 17.36
CA LEU A 147 -11.35 -8.14 16.13
C LEU A 147 -11.76 -7.32 14.89
N GLU A 148 -12.71 -6.42 15.01
CA GLU A 148 -13.10 -5.50 13.93
C GLU A 148 -11.98 -4.52 13.60
N GLU A 149 -11.30 -3.96 14.60
CA GLU A 149 -10.14 -3.09 14.39
C GLU A 149 -9.00 -3.84 13.69
N ARG A 150 -8.68 -5.06 14.14
CA ARG A 150 -7.67 -5.92 13.50
C ARG A 150 -8.04 -6.26 12.07
N LYS A 151 -9.31 -6.61 11.81
CA LYS A 151 -9.80 -6.88 10.46
C LYS A 151 -9.65 -5.65 9.56
N ASN A 152 -10.03 -4.47 10.05
CA ASN A 152 -9.93 -3.23 9.29
C ASN A 152 -8.47 -2.85 9.02
N SER A 153 -7.58 -3.04 10.01
CA SER A 153 -6.14 -2.81 9.88
C SER A 153 -5.49 -3.75 8.88
N LEU A 154 -5.83 -5.05 8.93
CA LEU A 154 -5.35 -6.06 7.98
C LEU A 154 -5.85 -5.77 6.56
N SER A 155 -7.13 -5.46 6.40
CA SER A 155 -7.70 -5.07 5.09
C SER A 155 -6.97 -3.85 4.53
N SER A 156 -6.83 -2.79 5.32
CA SER A 156 -6.12 -1.57 4.89
C SER A 156 -4.65 -1.83 4.55
N SER A 157 -3.98 -2.71 5.28
CA SER A 157 -2.58 -3.08 5.02
C SER A 157 -2.44 -3.91 3.75
N ALA A 158 -3.37 -4.84 3.49
CA ALA A 158 -3.42 -5.62 2.27
C ALA A 158 -3.66 -4.74 1.04
N ASP A 159 -4.60 -3.80 1.12
CA ASP A 159 -4.88 -2.85 0.05
C ASP A 159 -3.64 -2.00 -0.27
N LYS A 160 -2.95 -1.49 0.77
CA LYS A 160 -1.70 -0.75 0.61
C LYS A 160 -0.60 -1.58 -0.05
N ALA A 161 -0.45 -2.83 0.35
CA ALA A 161 0.55 -3.73 -0.23
C ALA A 161 0.25 -4.01 -1.70
N GLN A 162 -1.02 -4.20 -2.05
CA GLN A 162 -1.46 -4.41 -3.42
C GLN A 162 -1.17 -3.17 -4.29
N THR A 163 -1.57 -1.98 -3.84
CA THR A 163 -1.27 -0.73 -4.57
C THR A 163 0.24 -0.51 -4.73
N ALA A 164 1.04 -0.77 -3.69
CA ALA A 164 2.50 -0.64 -3.77
C ALA A 164 3.11 -1.61 -4.79
N ARG A 165 2.59 -2.84 -4.87
CA ARG A 165 3.02 -3.84 -5.86
C ARG A 165 2.66 -3.41 -7.28
N GLU A 166 1.44 -2.93 -7.51
CA GLU A 166 1.00 -2.44 -8.82
C GLU A 166 1.87 -1.28 -9.31
N GLN A 167 2.22 -0.36 -8.42
CA GLN A 167 3.14 0.74 -8.71
C GLN A 167 4.55 0.24 -9.05
N ALA A 168 5.07 -0.72 -8.28
CA ALA A 168 6.37 -1.32 -8.56
C ALA A 168 6.38 -2.04 -9.91
N GLU A 169 5.34 -2.81 -10.22
CA GLU A 169 5.20 -3.50 -11.51
C GLU A 169 5.07 -2.50 -12.67
N ALA A 170 4.35 -1.39 -12.49
CA ALA A 170 4.30 -0.31 -13.48
C ALA A 170 5.67 0.33 -13.70
N GLN A 171 6.40 0.60 -12.62
CA GLN A 171 7.74 1.17 -12.70
C GLN A 171 8.72 0.23 -13.40
N VAL A 172 8.67 -1.07 -13.12
CA VAL A 172 9.48 -2.08 -13.82
C VAL A 172 9.15 -2.09 -15.31
N ARG A 173 7.88 -1.99 -15.70
CA ARG A 173 7.50 -1.90 -17.12
C ARG A 173 8.06 -0.64 -17.78
N THR A 174 7.89 0.53 -17.16
CA THR A 174 8.40 1.80 -17.70
C THR A 174 9.92 1.77 -17.86
N LEU A 175 10.65 1.30 -16.83
CA LEU A 175 12.10 1.17 -16.89
C LEU A 175 12.54 0.12 -17.91
N GLY A 176 11.80 -0.99 -18.04
CA GLY A 176 12.09 -2.02 -19.02
C GLY A 176 11.93 -1.54 -20.46
N ILE A 177 10.90 -0.71 -20.73
CA ILE A 177 10.72 -0.05 -22.04
C ILE A 177 11.86 0.95 -22.29
N LEU A 178 12.18 1.80 -21.31
CA LEU A 178 13.24 2.80 -21.43
C LEU A 178 14.62 2.15 -21.68
N ALA A 179 14.91 1.04 -20.99
CA ALA A 179 16.14 0.27 -21.15
C ALA A 179 16.16 -0.59 -22.42
N GLY A 180 15.08 -0.64 -23.19
CA GLY A 180 14.99 -1.47 -24.39
C GLY A 180 14.77 -2.96 -24.14
N THR A 181 14.56 -3.40 -22.90
CA THR A 181 14.41 -4.82 -22.52
C THR A 181 12.98 -5.34 -22.64
N LEU A 182 12.01 -4.44 -22.81
CA LEU A 182 10.60 -4.77 -23.06
C LEU A 182 10.13 -4.18 -24.40
N PRO A 183 9.20 -4.87 -25.08
CA PRO A 183 8.58 -4.34 -26.28
C PRO A 183 7.66 -3.16 -25.95
N ALA A 184 7.41 -2.30 -26.93
CA ALA A 184 6.55 -1.14 -26.80
C ALA A 184 5.59 -1.04 -27.97
N THR A 185 4.43 -0.41 -27.74
CA THR A 185 3.43 -0.13 -28.77
C THR A 185 2.84 1.26 -28.54
N GLY A 186 2.58 1.98 -29.61
CA GLY A 186 2.05 3.33 -29.57
C GLY A 186 1.91 3.93 -30.96
N PRO A 187 1.36 5.14 -31.09
CA PRO A 187 1.40 5.88 -32.36
C PRO A 187 2.86 6.14 -32.76
N GLY A 188 3.07 6.39 -34.05
CA GLY A 188 4.41 6.74 -34.53
C GLY A 188 4.53 6.73 -36.04
N VAL A 189 5.74 6.47 -36.52
CA VAL A 189 6.07 6.44 -37.95
C VAL A 189 6.85 5.19 -38.34
N ARG A 190 6.67 4.75 -39.59
CA ARG A 190 7.57 3.83 -40.28
C ARG A 190 8.25 4.58 -41.42
N ILE A 191 9.58 4.66 -41.36
CA ILE A 191 10.42 5.31 -42.36
C ILE A 191 11.17 4.22 -43.11
N THR A 192 11.03 4.18 -44.44
CA THR A 192 11.75 3.24 -45.31
C THR A 192 12.74 4.01 -46.16
N LEU A 193 14.03 3.71 -46.01
CA LEU A 193 15.14 4.33 -46.73
C LEU A 193 15.77 3.32 -47.69
N ASN A 194 15.61 3.55 -48.99
CA ASN A 194 16.24 2.76 -50.04
C ASN A 194 17.53 3.45 -50.50
N ASP A 195 18.60 2.69 -50.60
CA ASP A 195 19.91 3.09 -51.06
C ASP A 195 20.46 1.96 -51.95
N PRO A 196 20.02 1.91 -53.22
CA PRO A 196 20.44 0.87 -54.14
C PRO A 196 21.93 0.96 -54.52
N GLN A 197 22.58 2.08 -54.22
CA GLN A 197 24.00 2.33 -54.53
C GLN A 197 24.93 2.03 -53.35
N GLY A 198 24.39 1.74 -52.15
CA GLY A 198 25.17 1.42 -50.96
C GLY A 198 26.04 2.58 -50.47
N LYS A 199 25.58 3.83 -50.67
CA LYS A 199 26.30 5.06 -50.32
C LYS A 199 25.92 5.63 -48.95
N MET A 200 24.85 5.14 -48.36
CA MET A 200 24.37 5.59 -47.07
C MET A 200 25.33 5.11 -45.97
N THR A 201 25.71 6.02 -45.08
CA THR A 201 26.75 5.81 -44.06
C THR A 201 26.16 5.66 -42.67
N SER A 202 26.95 5.19 -41.72
CA SER A 202 26.58 5.16 -40.30
C SER A 202 26.19 6.55 -39.78
N SER A 203 26.82 7.62 -40.27
CA SER A 203 26.46 9.00 -39.90
C SER A 203 25.05 9.36 -40.33
N ASN A 204 24.64 9.02 -41.56
CA ASN A 204 23.28 9.31 -42.02
C ASN A 204 22.21 8.61 -41.17
N LEU A 205 22.45 7.35 -40.74
CA LEU A 205 21.53 6.67 -39.82
C LEU A 205 21.57 7.26 -38.41
N LEU A 206 22.75 7.61 -37.90
CA LEU A 206 22.87 8.22 -36.59
C LEU A 206 22.09 9.53 -36.55
N ASP A 207 22.30 10.40 -37.53
CA ASP A 207 21.59 11.67 -37.65
C ASP A 207 20.08 11.44 -37.75
N ALA A 208 19.62 10.45 -38.53
CA ALA A 208 18.22 10.04 -38.59
C ALA A 208 17.63 9.73 -37.20
N ILE A 209 18.39 9.01 -36.38
CA ILE A 209 17.98 8.59 -35.04
C ILE A 209 17.98 9.76 -34.06
N GLU A 210 18.98 10.65 -34.14
CA GLU A 210 19.03 11.84 -33.29
C GLU A 210 17.90 12.82 -33.61
N GLU A 211 17.59 13.06 -34.89
CA GLU A 211 16.45 13.89 -35.29
C GLU A 211 15.11 13.34 -34.76
N LEU A 212 14.94 12.01 -34.79
CA LEU A 212 13.75 11.38 -34.21
C LEU A 212 13.70 11.51 -32.68
N ARG A 213 14.85 11.44 -31.99
CA ARG A 213 14.93 11.68 -30.53
C ARG A 213 14.58 13.12 -30.18
N ASP A 214 15.09 14.08 -30.94
CA ASP A 214 14.78 15.50 -30.77
C ASP A 214 13.29 15.78 -31.01
N ALA A 215 12.67 15.05 -31.94
CA ALA A 215 11.23 15.10 -32.20
C ALA A 215 10.36 14.36 -31.18
N GLY A 216 10.96 13.70 -30.18
CA GLY A 216 10.26 13.04 -29.08
C GLY A 216 9.95 11.56 -29.32
N ALA A 217 10.77 10.86 -30.09
CA ALA A 217 10.67 9.40 -30.20
C ALA A 217 10.96 8.72 -28.84
N GLU A 218 10.06 7.85 -28.40
CA GLU A 218 10.13 7.15 -27.12
C GLU A 218 10.75 5.75 -27.24
N ALA A 219 10.56 5.10 -28.40
CA ALA A 219 11.17 3.81 -28.70
C ALA A 219 11.42 3.70 -30.21
N ILE A 220 12.58 3.19 -30.60
CA ILE A 220 12.97 3.05 -32.00
C ILE A 220 13.52 1.65 -32.25
N GLN A 221 13.16 1.04 -33.38
CA GLN A 221 13.83 -0.14 -33.91
C GLN A 221 14.21 0.03 -35.37
N ILE A 222 15.23 -0.71 -35.79
CA ILE A 222 15.73 -0.73 -37.16
C ILE A 222 15.64 -2.17 -37.69
N ASN A 223 15.08 -2.30 -38.90
CA ASN A 223 14.90 -3.55 -39.64
C ASN A 223 14.27 -4.68 -38.80
N GLY A 224 13.38 -4.32 -37.87
CA GLY A 224 12.66 -5.25 -36.99
C GLY A 224 13.54 -6.08 -36.04
N SER A 225 14.85 -5.82 -35.98
CA SER A 225 15.83 -6.68 -35.30
C SER A 225 16.67 -5.93 -34.27
N VAL A 226 17.01 -4.67 -34.54
CA VAL A 226 17.85 -3.87 -33.65
C VAL A 226 17.00 -2.89 -32.85
N ARG A 227 17.05 -3.00 -31.52
CA ARG A 227 16.45 -2.02 -30.60
C ARG A 227 17.45 -0.90 -30.36
N VAL A 228 17.08 0.32 -30.71
CA VAL A 228 17.92 1.48 -30.44
C VAL A 228 17.77 1.88 -28.97
N VAL A 229 18.89 1.95 -28.26
CA VAL A 229 19.03 2.43 -26.88
C VAL A 229 20.13 3.48 -26.80
N ALA A 230 20.39 4.02 -25.60
CA ALA A 230 21.39 5.08 -25.41
C ALA A 230 22.82 4.69 -25.81
N SER A 231 23.17 3.41 -25.70
CA SER A 231 24.50 2.88 -26.01
C SER A 231 24.62 2.25 -27.40
N THR A 232 23.57 2.31 -28.23
CA THR A 232 23.61 1.76 -29.59
C THR A 232 24.68 2.49 -30.42
N ASP A 233 25.63 1.73 -30.97
CA ASP A 233 26.64 2.24 -31.88
C ASP A 233 26.30 1.93 -33.34
N PHE A 234 26.85 2.76 -34.22
CA PHE A 234 26.73 2.63 -35.68
C PHE A 234 28.14 2.67 -36.28
N VAL A 235 28.46 1.69 -37.13
CA VAL A 235 29.77 1.57 -37.79
C VAL A 235 29.59 1.31 -39.27
N ASP A 236 30.29 2.06 -40.11
CA ASP A 236 30.35 1.81 -41.56
C ASP A 236 30.90 0.40 -41.85
N ASP A 237 30.11 -0.42 -42.55
CA ASP A 237 30.54 -1.77 -42.99
C ASP A 237 30.03 -2.09 -44.42
N PRO A 238 30.58 -1.45 -45.46
CA PRO A 238 30.03 -1.54 -46.82
C PRO A 238 30.08 -2.97 -47.42
N PRO A 239 29.04 -3.40 -48.17
CA PRO A 239 27.74 -2.72 -48.28
C PRO A 239 26.96 -2.88 -46.98
N GLY A 240 26.33 -1.80 -46.51
CA GLY A 240 25.56 -1.80 -45.28
C GLY A 240 26.24 -1.08 -44.11
N ILE A 241 25.60 -1.18 -42.95
CA ILE A 241 26.01 -0.54 -41.70
C ILE A 241 25.87 -1.57 -40.58
N LEU A 242 26.84 -1.63 -39.69
CA LEU A 242 26.77 -2.43 -38.47
C LEU A 242 26.11 -1.59 -37.37
N ILE A 243 25.05 -2.11 -36.75
CA ILE A 243 24.29 -1.44 -35.70
C ILE A 243 24.23 -2.38 -34.49
N ASP A 244 24.84 -2.00 -33.37
CA ASP A 244 24.95 -2.85 -32.16
C ASP A 244 25.47 -4.27 -32.50
N GLY A 245 26.50 -4.34 -33.36
CA GLY A 245 27.08 -5.59 -33.84
C GLY A 245 26.27 -6.35 -34.90
N GLN A 246 25.09 -5.87 -35.32
CA GLN A 246 24.27 -6.50 -36.36
C GLN A 246 24.39 -5.78 -37.70
N LYS A 247 24.74 -6.51 -38.77
CA LYS A 247 24.85 -5.93 -40.11
C LYS A 247 23.47 -5.72 -40.73
N VAL A 248 23.15 -4.48 -41.05
CA VAL A 248 21.90 -4.07 -41.67
C VAL A 248 22.19 -3.53 -43.08
N ASN A 249 21.33 -3.90 -44.03
CA ASN A 249 21.45 -3.50 -45.43
C ASN A 249 20.20 -2.74 -45.89
N SER A 250 20.31 -1.99 -46.98
CA SER A 250 19.17 -1.36 -47.62
C SER A 250 18.13 -2.40 -48.11
N PRO A 251 16.82 -2.15 -47.94
CA PRO A 251 16.21 -0.97 -47.32
C PRO A 251 16.38 -0.93 -45.79
N TYR A 252 16.66 0.28 -45.29
CA TYR A 252 16.68 0.55 -43.87
C TYR A 252 15.28 0.97 -43.44
N VAL A 253 14.66 0.18 -42.56
CA VAL A 253 13.31 0.40 -42.07
C VAL A 253 13.41 0.83 -40.61
N ILE A 254 13.10 2.09 -40.34
CA ILE A 254 13.09 2.68 -39.01
C ILE A 254 11.65 2.75 -38.54
N GLU A 255 11.36 2.15 -37.40
CA GLU A 255 10.04 2.21 -36.77
C GLU A 255 10.21 2.91 -35.44
N ALA A 256 9.56 4.06 -35.30
CA ALA A 256 9.67 4.93 -34.14
C ALA A 256 8.29 5.17 -33.53
N ILE A 257 8.17 5.00 -32.21
CA ILE A 257 6.99 5.34 -31.42
C ILE A 257 7.15 6.75 -30.89
N GLY A 258 6.11 7.57 -31.03
CA GLY A 258 6.04 8.96 -30.57
C GLY A 258 4.84 9.66 -31.20
N GLU A 259 4.77 10.99 -31.06
CA GLU A 259 3.72 11.76 -31.74
C GLU A 259 3.97 11.71 -33.26
N SER A 260 3.07 11.06 -34.00
CA SER A 260 3.26 10.71 -35.42
C SER A 260 3.58 11.92 -36.30
N HIS A 261 2.89 13.03 -36.08
CA HIS A 261 3.04 14.22 -36.90
C HIS A 261 4.42 14.88 -36.68
N ASN A 262 4.84 15.05 -35.43
CA ASN A 262 6.16 15.60 -35.08
C ASN A 262 7.30 14.74 -35.66
N LEU A 263 7.20 13.41 -35.53
CA LEU A 263 8.20 12.49 -36.09
C LEU A 263 8.26 12.56 -37.62
N ALA A 264 7.10 12.66 -38.28
CA ALA A 264 7.03 12.80 -39.72
C ALA A 264 7.58 14.16 -40.19
N GLU A 265 7.28 15.25 -39.48
CA GLU A 265 7.84 16.58 -39.78
C GLU A 265 9.36 16.60 -39.63
N ALA A 266 9.90 16.00 -38.57
CA ALA A 266 11.35 15.90 -38.36
C ALA A 266 12.05 15.13 -39.48
N ALA A 267 11.51 14.00 -39.90
CA ALA A 267 12.07 13.22 -41.02
C ALA A 267 12.05 14.01 -42.35
N ASN A 268 11.02 14.82 -42.57
CA ASN A 268 10.83 15.63 -43.79
C ASN A 268 11.46 17.02 -43.70
N PHE A 269 12.13 17.37 -42.60
CA PHE A 269 12.69 18.69 -42.40
C PHE A 269 13.66 19.05 -43.56
N PRO A 270 13.63 20.29 -44.09
CA PRO A 270 14.53 20.67 -45.17
C PRO A 270 16.00 20.53 -44.77
N GLY A 271 16.74 19.73 -45.53
CA GLY A 271 18.14 19.39 -45.21
C GLY A 271 18.30 18.31 -44.14
N GLY A 272 17.21 17.72 -43.63
CA GLY A 272 17.22 16.55 -42.75
C GLY A 272 17.18 15.23 -43.53
N LEU A 273 16.81 14.15 -42.84
CA LEU A 273 16.91 12.75 -43.29
C LEU A 273 16.44 12.49 -44.74
N VAL A 274 15.19 12.85 -45.05
CA VAL A 274 14.62 12.60 -46.40
C VAL A 274 15.39 13.37 -47.47
N SER A 275 15.81 14.61 -47.16
CA SER A 275 16.58 15.46 -48.09
C SER A 275 17.97 14.88 -48.35
N GLU A 276 18.65 14.38 -47.32
CA GLU A 276 19.98 13.78 -47.45
C GLU A 276 19.96 12.49 -48.28
N VAL A 277 19.01 11.59 -47.99
CA VAL A 277 18.89 10.30 -48.66
C VAL A 277 18.48 10.47 -50.13
N THR A 278 17.54 11.37 -50.43
CA THR A 278 17.11 11.64 -51.82
C THR A 278 18.05 12.58 -52.58
N GLY A 279 18.94 13.27 -51.86
CA GLY A 279 19.93 14.17 -52.42
C GLY A 279 20.99 13.46 -53.26
N PRO A 280 21.81 14.21 -54.01
CA PRO A 280 22.78 13.65 -54.96
C PRO A 280 23.92 12.87 -54.31
N GLN A 281 24.14 13.03 -53.00
CA GLN A 281 25.19 12.30 -52.28
C GLN A 281 24.85 10.81 -52.15
N VAL A 282 23.61 10.49 -51.73
CA VAL A 282 23.13 9.11 -51.59
C VAL A 282 22.40 8.67 -52.87
N GLY A 283 21.48 9.48 -53.38
CA GLY A 283 20.68 9.18 -54.58
C GLY A 283 19.66 8.06 -54.37
N GLY A 284 19.20 7.90 -53.13
CA GLY A 284 18.22 6.90 -52.71
C GLY A 284 16.77 7.37 -52.78
N THR A 285 15.87 6.63 -52.14
CA THR A 285 14.47 7.05 -51.93
C THR A 285 14.10 6.91 -50.46
N ALA A 286 13.22 7.77 -49.97
CA ALA A 286 12.71 7.72 -48.61
C ALA A 286 11.19 7.78 -48.62
N GLU A 287 10.54 6.95 -47.79
CA GLU A 287 9.09 6.94 -47.60
C GLU A 287 8.81 7.04 -46.10
N VAL A 288 7.94 7.96 -45.71
CA VAL A 288 7.55 8.19 -44.31
C VAL A 288 6.06 7.93 -44.20
N ASN A 289 5.69 6.93 -43.39
CA ASN A 289 4.30 6.55 -43.16
C ASN A 289 3.95 6.75 -41.69
N GLU A 290 3.01 7.66 -41.42
CA GLU A 290 2.39 7.80 -40.10
C GLU A 290 1.45 6.61 -39.84
N LEU A 291 1.59 6.00 -38.67
CA LEU A 291 0.80 4.83 -38.28
C LEU A 291 0.14 5.09 -36.92
N PRO A 292 -1.16 4.78 -36.76
CA PRO A 292 -1.85 4.92 -35.47
C PRO A 292 -1.31 3.94 -34.41
N THR A 293 -0.64 2.88 -34.85
CA THR A 293 0.02 1.92 -33.97
C THR A 293 1.24 1.34 -34.66
N VAL A 294 2.39 1.52 -34.03
CA VAL A 294 3.69 0.94 -34.36
C VAL A 294 4.05 -0.03 -33.24
N LEU A 295 4.53 -1.21 -33.59
CA LEU A 295 5.05 -2.19 -32.65
C LEU A 295 6.58 -2.18 -32.71
N VAL A 296 7.21 -1.81 -31.61
CA VAL A 296 8.65 -1.99 -31.40
C VAL A 296 8.85 -3.28 -30.62
N SER A 297 9.15 -4.36 -31.34
CA SER A 297 9.32 -5.70 -30.79
C SER A 297 10.78 -6.09 -30.54
N ALA A 298 11.73 -5.41 -31.19
CA ALA A 298 13.15 -5.63 -30.95
C ALA A 298 13.52 -5.28 -29.49
N LEU A 299 14.39 -6.09 -28.90
CA LEU A 299 14.84 -5.96 -27.51
C LEU A 299 16.36 -5.79 -27.47
N HIS A 300 16.83 -4.93 -26.57
CA HIS A 300 18.23 -4.81 -26.21
C HIS A 300 18.55 -5.80 -25.09
N ALA A 301 19.63 -6.57 -25.26
CA ALA A 301 20.09 -7.52 -24.27
C ALA A 301 20.95 -6.79 -23.23
N PRO A 302 20.58 -6.79 -21.94
CA PRO A 302 21.39 -6.13 -20.92
C PRO A 302 22.73 -6.84 -20.76
N GLU A 303 23.81 -6.06 -20.69
CA GLU A 303 25.13 -6.59 -20.39
C GLU A 303 25.27 -6.90 -18.89
N GLU A 304 25.87 -8.04 -18.55
CA GLU A 304 26.23 -8.33 -17.17
C GLU A 304 27.42 -7.45 -16.73
N HIS A 305 27.15 -6.53 -15.83
CA HIS A 305 28.20 -5.70 -15.25
C HIS A 305 29.10 -6.52 -14.32
N SER A 306 30.42 -6.48 -14.56
CA SER A 306 31.40 -7.16 -13.69
C SER A 306 31.56 -6.49 -12.32
N TYR A 307 31.35 -5.17 -12.23
CA TYR A 307 31.64 -4.37 -11.04
C TYR A 307 30.39 -3.69 -10.46
N ALA A 308 29.55 -3.10 -11.31
CA ALA A 308 28.35 -2.40 -10.88
C ALA A 308 27.26 -3.40 -10.46
N ARG A 309 26.54 -3.08 -9.39
CA ARG A 309 25.37 -3.85 -8.93
C ARG A 309 24.24 -2.88 -8.58
N PRO A 310 22.97 -3.25 -8.83
CA PRO A 310 21.85 -2.47 -8.34
C PRO A 310 21.96 -2.26 -6.82
N ALA A 311 21.62 -1.07 -6.35
CA ALA A 311 21.53 -0.82 -4.91
C ALA A 311 20.50 -1.77 -4.29
N ALA A 312 20.79 -2.27 -3.09
CA ALA A 312 19.82 -3.09 -2.37
C ALA A 312 18.54 -2.29 -2.14
N SER A 313 17.38 -2.90 -2.39
CA SER A 313 16.09 -2.29 -2.08
C SER A 313 16.08 -1.88 -0.61
N PRO A 314 15.60 -0.66 -0.27
CA PRO A 314 15.52 -0.24 1.13
C PRO A 314 14.51 -1.14 1.85
N THR A 315 15.01 -2.13 2.58
CA THR A 315 14.22 -2.89 3.54
C THR A 315 13.74 -1.93 4.62
N LYS A 316 12.43 -1.78 4.75
CA LYS A 316 11.79 -1.01 5.81
C LYS A 316 11.17 -1.96 6.83
#